data_AF-A0A4Q2Y0J3-F1
#
_entry.id   AF-A0A4Q2Y0J3-F1
#
_cell.length_a   1.000
_cell.length_b   1.000
_cell.length_c   1.000
_cell.angle_alpha   90.00
_cell.angle_beta   90.00
_cell.angle_gamma   90.00
#
_symmetry.space_group_name_H-M   'P 1'
#
loop_
_entity.id
_entity.type
_entity.pdbx_description
1 polymer ?
#
loop_
_entity_poly.entity_id
_entity_poly.type
_entity_poly.pdbx_seq_one_letter_code
_entity_poly.pdbx_strand_id
1 'polypeptide(L)'
;MTLQNLSACLLAMTALVLGSCARTAIIQKVSPHYAPITPAQTGPGSPASPLLAVTADLDAAPGLLEKTPLQAGEKYVAALQSAAAWLDRNPDSREARNLYNFSLGRIFSLIRAQRYEPWGKPFAMGRYTIQLEQAPRYGWDPRQYDFQPDDQVELGGKYITERVVRDGLGATLVAISRHQERNFLKDFSMARNYYGVTAVAEFRGAHCGISFHDPVDDS
;
A
#
# COMPACT_ATOMS: atom_id res chain seq x y z
N MET A 1 -60.90 3.35 -29.67
CA MET A 1 -59.73 3.56 -28.81
C MET A 1 -58.68 2.49 -29.17
N THR A 2 -58.17 2.53 -30.41
CA THR A 2 -56.92 3.19 -30.87
C THR A 2 -55.64 2.44 -30.46
N LEU A 3 -55.07 1.72 -31.45
CA LEU A 3 -53.77 1.04 -31.45
C LEU A 3 -52.56 1.92 -31.06
N GLN A 4 -52.75 3.24 -30.86
CA GLN A 4 -51.71 4.19 -30.47
C GLN A 4 -51.17 3.96 -29.05
N ASN A 5 -51.93 3.34 -28.14
CA ASN A 5 -51.52 3.18 -26.75
C ASN A 5 -50.59 1.97 -26.51
N LEU A 6 -50.58 0.99 -27.42
CA LEU A 6 -49.71 -0.19 -27.30
C LEU A 6 -48.26 0.09 -27.74
N SER A 7 -48.07 1.00 -28.71
CA SER A 7 -46.74 1.37 -29.21
C SER A 7 -45.94 2.22 -28.20
N ALA A 8 -46.63 3.07 -27.44
CA ALA A 8 -46.00 3.90 -26.40
C ALA A 8 -45.49 3.08 -25.20
N CYS A 9 -46.22 2.03 -24.79
CA CYS A 9 -45.77 1.15 -23.70
C CYS A 9 -44.57 0.28 -24.09
N LEU A 10 -44.46 -0.16 -25.35
CA LEU A 10 -43.33 -0.97 -25.81
C LEU A 10 -42.02 -0.15 -25.91
N LEU A 11 -42.12 1.13 -26.28
CA LEU A 11 -41.00 2.09 -26.32
C LEU A 11 -40.56 2.54 -24.92
N ALA A 12 -41.48 2.66 -23.96
CA ALA A 12 -41.14 2.96 -22.57
C ALA A 12 -40.42 1.78 -21.87
N MET A 13 -40.77 0.53 -22.21
CA MET A 13 -40.13 -0.68 -21.66
C MET A 13 -38.72 -0.92 -22.20
N THR A 14 -38.41 -0.48 -23.42
CA THR A 14 -37.05 -0.60 -23.99
C THR A 14 -36.09 0.47 -23.47
N ALA A 15 -36.58 1.65 -23.07
CA ALA A 15 -35.76 2.71 -22.49
C ALA A 15 -35.32 2.44 -21.04
N LEU A 16 -36.01 1.59 -20.28
CA LEU A 16 -35.65 1.29 -18.89
C LEU A 16 -34.51 0.27 -18.71
N VAL A 17 -34.09 -0.43 -19.77
CA VAL A 17 -33.08 -1.50 -19.66
C VAL A 17 -31.63 -0.97 -19.75
N LEU A 18 -31.43 0.29 -20.16
CA LEU A 18 -30.08 0.86 -20.36
C LEU A 18 -29.58 1.70 -19.16
N GLY A 19 -30.36 1.84 -18.09
CA GLY A 19 -30.13 2.83 -17.02
C GLY A 19 -29.34 2.37 -15.80
N SER A 20 -28.89 1.12 -15.69
CA SER A 20 -28.25 0.64 -14.44
C SER A 20 -27.04 -0.26 -14.67
N CYS A 21 -26.01 0.31 -15.28
CA CYS A 21 -24.63 -0.08 -15.02
C CYS A 21 -23.91 1.06 -14.30
N ALA A 22 -24.51 1.60 -13.23
CA ALA A 22 -23.78 2.46 -12.32
C ALA A 22 -22.68 1.61 -11.69
N ARG A 23 -21.42 1.78 -12.11
CA ARG A 23 -20.27 1.04 -11.58
C ARG A 23 -20.24 1.23 -10.07
N THR A 24 -20.62 0.19 -9.34
CA THR A 24 -20.89 0.22 -7.90
C THR A 24 -19.64 0.54 -7.09
N ALA A 25 -18.48 0.11 -7.59
CA ALA A 25 -17.16 0.53 -7.14
C ALA A 25 -16.20 0.59 -8.34
N ILE A 26 -15.30 1.57 -8.33
CA ILE A 26 -14.22 1.73 -9.29
C ILE A 26 -12.92 1.57 -8.51
N ILE A 27 -12.11 0.61 -8.92
CA ILE A 27 -10.76 0.39 -8.40
C ILE A 27 -9.79 0.86 -9.47
N GLN A 28 -8.99 1.87 -9.16
CA GLN A 28 -7.93 2.35 -10.06
C GLN A 28 -6.57 2.12 -9.41
N LYS A 29 -5.63 1.63 -10.21
CA LYS A 29 -4.23 1.60 -9.82
C LYS A 29 -3.65 2.97 -10.08
N VAL A 30 -3.07 3.59 -9.07
CA VAL A 30 -2.43 4.89 -9.19
C VAL A 30 -0.93 4.79 -8.95
N SER A 31 -0.20 5.70 -9.60
CA SER A 31 1.24 5.86 -9.34
C SER A 31 1.38 6.65 -8.05
N PRO A 32 2.05 6.10 -7.03
CA PRO A 32 2.17 6.79 -5.76
C PRO A 32 3.15 7.95 -5.92
N HIS A 33 2.80 9.10 -5.35
CA HIS A 33 3.63 10.30 -5.39
C HIS A 33 4.15 10.61 -3.99
N TYR A 34 5.46 10.74 -3.87
CA TYR A 34 6.10 11.31 -2.69
C TYR A 34 6.46 12.76 -2.99
N ALA A 35 6.10 13.67 -2.10
CA ALA A 35 6.55 15.05 -2.17
C ALA A 35 7.90 15.15 -1.44
N PRO A 36 9.00 15.50 -2.15
CA PRO A 36 10.32 15.61 -1.55
C PRO A 36 10.35 16.56 -0.35
N ILE A 37 11.08 16.19 0.70
CA ILE A 37 11.40 17.11 1.81
C ILE A 37 12.26 18.25 1.28
N THR A 38 11.86 19.47 1.55
CA THR A 38 12.60 20.69 1.21
C THR A 38 13.36 21.23 2.43
N PRO A 39 14.46 21.98 2.23
CA PRO A 39 15.20 22.61 3.33
C PRO A 39 14.34 23.52 4.22
N ALA A 40 13.27 24.10 3.68
CA ALA A 40 12.32 24.91 4.43
C ALA A 40 11.50 24.09 5.45
N GLN A 41 11.28 22.80 5.17
CA GLN A 41 10.48 21.91 6.02
C GLN A 41 11.28 21.27 7.17
N THR A 42 12.61 21.34 7.13
CA THR A 42 13.48 20.84 8.20
C THR A 42 13.66 21.81 9.38
N GLY A 43 13.02 22.99 9.31
CA GLY A 43 13.08 24.05 10.33
C GLY A 43 14.34 24.93 10.22
N PRO A 44 14.26 26.23 10.58
CA PRO A 44 15.42 27.13 10.54
C PRO A 44 16.46 26.71 11.59
N GLY A 45 17.69 26.44 11.15
CA GLY A 45 18.82 26.07 12.03
C GLY A 45 19.09 24.58 12.17
N SER A 46 18.30 23.70 11.53
CA SER A 46 18.63 22.28 11.47
C SER A 46 19.89 22.06 10.63
N PRO A 47 20.91 21.31 11.12
CA PRO A 47 21.97 20.82 10.25
C PRO A 47 21.32 20.05 9.10
N ALA A 48 21.97 20.03 7.92
CA ALA A 48 21.47 19.33 6.73
C ALA A 48 20.85 17.99 7.13
N SER A 49 19.52 17.92 7.10
CA SER A 49 18.82 16.77 7.67
C SER A 49 19.26 15.54 6.88
N PRO A 50 19.62 14.43 7.54
CA PRO A 50 19.91 13.18 6.83
C PRO A 50 18.73 12.74 5.94
N LEU A 51 17.52 13.25 6.21
CA LEU A 51 16.33 13.04 5.40
C LEU A 51 16.39 13.70 4.01
N LEU A 52 17.08 14.84 3.86
CA LEU A 52 17.23 15.53 2.58
C LEU A 52 18.05 14.71 1.58
N ALA A 53 19.14 14.09 2.05
CA ALA A 53 19.99 13.26 1.20
C ALA A 53 19.25 12.03 0.67
N VAL A 54 18.51 11.33 1.54
CA VAL A 54 17.77 10.12 1.15
C VAL A 54 16.53 10.42 0.31
N THR A 55 15.98 11.63 0.42
CA THR A 55 14.86 12.09 -0.40
C THR A 55 15.25 12.15 -1.89
N ALA A 56 16.42 12.72 -2.20
CA ALA A 56 16.91 12.78 -3.58
C ALA A 56 17.16 11.38 -4.17
N ASP A 57 17.65 10.44 -3.34
CA ASP A 57 17.81 9.04 -3.74
C ASP A 57 16.47 8.37 -4.05
N LEU A 58 15.43 8.68 -3.28
CA LEU A 58 14.07 8.19 -3.48
C LEU A 58 13.45 8.67 -4.79
N ASP A 59 13.68 9.92 -5.17
CA ASP A 59 13.19 10.47 -6.45
C ASP A 59 13.81 9.76 -7.66
N ALA A 60 15.06 9.30 -7.52
CA ALA A 60 15.76 8.54 -8.56
C ALA A 60 15.39 7.04 -8.59
N ALA A 61 14.90 6.48 -7.48
CA ALA A 61 14.65 5.05 -7.33
C ALA A 61 13.65 4.45 -8.35
N PRO A 62 12.55 5.14 -8.74
CA PRO A 62 11.65 4.63 -9.79
C PRO A 62 12.35 4.31 -11.11
N GLY A 63 13.35 5.12 -11.51
CA GLY A 63 14.13 4.88 -12.73
C GLY A 63 15.03 3.63 -12.67
N LEU A 64 15.26 3.09 -11.48
CA LEU A 64 16.07 1.89 -11.24
C LEU A 64 15.22 0.61 -11.16
N LEU A 65 13.89 0.72 -11.01
CA LEU A 65 13.01 -0.43 -10.79
C LEU A 65 13.06 -1.47 -11.91
N GLU A 66 13.23 -1.04 -13.16
CA GLU A 66 13.30 -1.94 -14.32
C GLU A 66 14.70 -2.53 -14.52
N LYS A 67 15.75 -1.75 -14.26
CA LYS A 67 17.13 -2.11 -14.60
C LYS A 67 17.83 -2.86 -13.47
N THR A 68 17.66 -2.37 -12.25
CA THR A 68 18.38 -2.80 -11.06
C THR A 68 17.44 -2.75 -9.85
N PRO A 69 16.41 -3.62 -9.80
CA PRO A 69 15.36 -3.58 -8.78
C PRO A 69 15.89 -3.65 -7.35
N LEU A 70 16.94 -4.43 -7.09
CA LEU A 70 17.55 -4.53 -5.76
C LEU A 70 18.26 -3.24 -5.33
N GLN A 71 18.83 -2.47 -6.27
CA GLN A 71 19.43 -1.15 -5.96
C GLN A 71 18.33 -0.11 -5.64
N ALA A 72 17.20 -0.16 -6.34
CA ALA A 72 16.03 0.63 -5.98
C ALA A 72 15.54 0.27 -4.56
N GLY A 73 15.48 -1.03 -4.28
CA GLY A 73 15.16 -1.57 -2.96
C GLY A 73 16.09 -1.06 -1.87
N GLU A 74 17.41 -1.10 -2.10
CA GLU A 74 18.40 -0.59 -1.14
C GLU A 74 18.18 0.89 -0.82
N LYS A 75 17.84 1.71 -1.81
CA LYS A 75 17.49 3.13 -1.59
C LYS A 75 16.24 3.29 -0.74
N TYR A 76 15.19 2.48 -0.97
CA TYR A 76 14.00 2.50 -0.11
C TYR A 76 14.31 2.08 1.32
N VAL A 77 15.15 1.05 1.55
CA VAL A 77 15.54 0.63 2.90
C VAL A 77 16.41 1.69 3.59
N ALA A 78 17.33 2.33 2.86
CA ALA A 78 18.17 3.40 3.40
C ALA A 78 17.35 4.62 3.85
N ALA A 79 16.35 4.99 3.04
CA ALA A 79 15.42 6.06 3.39
C ALA A 79 14.55 5.71 4.60
N LEU A 80 14.03 4.48 4.63
CA LEU A 80 13.25 3.96 5.75
C LEU A 80 14.07 3.98 7.06
N GLN A 81 15.31 3.52 7.03
CA GLN A 81 16.23 3.55 8.19
C GLN A 81 16.49 4.98 8.67
N SER A 82 16.74 5.90 7.74
CA SER A 82 17.03 7.30 8.07
C SER A 82 15.82 7.99 8.69
N ALA A 83 14.62 7.70 8.18
CA ALA A 83 13.36 8.18 8.74
C ALA A 83 13.11 7.60 10.15
N ALA A 84 13.31 6.30 10.35
CA ALA A 84 13.17 5.65 11.66
C ALA A 84 14.10 6.29 12.71
N ALA A 85 15.39 6.41 12.38
CA ALA A 85 16.37 7.03 13.29
C ALA A 85 16.08 8.52 13.57
N TRP A 86 15.40 9.22 12.66
CA TRP A 86 14.96 10.58 12.90
C TRP A 86 13.76 10.64 13.83
N LEU A 87 12.79 9.73 13.66
CA LEU A 87 11.60 9.62 14.51
C LEU A 87 11.94 9.25 15.95
N ASP A 88 12.97 8.43 16.17
CA ASP A 88 13.47 8.12 17.53
C ASP A 88 13.86 9.37 18.33
N ARG A 89 14.32 10.42 17.62
CA ARG A 89 14.71 11.71 18.22
C ARG A 89 13.64 12.79 18.10
N ASN A 90 12.77 12.67 17.11
CA ASN A 90 11.77 13.67 16.72
C ASN A 90 10.43 12.97 16.42
N PRO A 91 9.75 12.41 17.43
CA PRO A 91 8.57 11.55 17.23
C PRO A 91 7.41 12.28 16.52
N ASP A 92 7.32 13.59 16.67
CA ASP A 92 6.24 14.39 16.07
C ASP A 92 6.49 14.78 14.60
N SER A 93 7.69 14.52 14.06
CA SER A 93 8.05 14.92 12.70
C SER A 93 7.15 14.24 11.67
N ARG A 94 6.30 15.03 11.01
CA ARG A 94 5.36 14.56 9.99
C ARG A 94 6.10 14.12 8.72
N GLU A 95 7.14 14.85 8.36
CA GLU A 95 7.99 14.61 7.19
C GLU A 95 8.68 13.25 7.31
N ALA A 96 9.24 12.95 8.49
CA ALA A 96 9.88 11.67 8.75
C ALA A 96 8.86 10.51 8.77
N ARG A 97 7.67 10.71 9.36
CA ARG A 97 6.58 9.71 9.30
C ARG A 97 6.15 9.41 7.86
N ASN A 98 5.96 10.45 7.05
CA ASN A 98 5.58 10.29 5.64
C ASN A 98 6.66 9.56 4.83
N LEU A 99 7.93 9.93 5.04
CA LEU A 99 9.07 9.27 4.40
C LEU A 99 9.17 7.80 4.81
N TYR A 100 8.98 7.51 6.09
CA TYR A 100 8.95 6.15 6.64
C TYR A 100 7.85 5.32 5.98
N ASN A 101 6.60 5.78 6.06
CA ASN A 101 5.44 5.05 5.54
C ASN A 101 5.56 4.82 4.03
N PHE A 102 5.98 5.85 3.28
CA PHE A 102 6.19 5.75 1.83
C PHE A 102 7.28 4.74 1.48
N SER A 103 8.44 4.84 2.12
CA SER A 103 9.59 3.96 1.84
C SER A 103 9.26 2.49 2.12
N LEU A 104 8.59 2.22 3.24
CA LEU A 104 8.14 0.87 3.59
C LEU A 104 7.11 0.34 2.58
N GLY A 105 6.14 1.17 2.17
CA GLY A 105 5.20 0.83 1.11
C GLY A 105 5.90 0.46 -0.21
N ARG A 106 6.96 1.18 -0.59
CA ARG A 106 7.72 0.88 -1.81
C ARG A 106 8.52 -0.42 -1.74
N ILE A 107 9.03 -0.80 -0.57
CA ILE A 107 9.64 -2.13 -0.36
C ILE A 107 8.61 -3.23 -0.67
N PHE A 108 7.38 -3.11 -0.19
CA PHE A 108 6.31 -4.06 -0.51
C PHE A 108 5.89 -4.02 -1.98
N SER A 109 5.82 -2.83 -2.60
CA SER A 109 5.60 -2.72 -4.05
C SER A 109 6.66 -3.49 -4.83
N LEU A 110 7.93 -3.40 -4.43
CA LEU A 110 9.04 -4.08 -5.08
C LEU A 110 8.95 -5.60 -4.89
N ILE A 111 8.74 -6.08 -3.65
CA ILE A 111 8.55 -7.50 -3.33
C ILE A 111 7.45 -8.09 -4.21
N ARG A 112 6.29 -7.41 -4.30
CA ARG A 112 5.16 -7.83 -5.12
C ARG A 112 5.50 -7.83 -6.61
N ALA A 113 6.09 -6.75 -7.13
CA ALA A 113 6.39 -6.60 -8.55
C ALA A 113 7.40 -7.65 -9.05
N GLN A 114 8.41 -7.96 -8.23
CA GLN A 114 9.47 -8.91 -8.55
C GLN A 114 9.17 -10.34 -8.08
N ARG A 115 8.03 -10.56 -7.41
CA ARG A 115 7.62 -11.86 -6.83
C ARG A 115 8.68 -12.44 -5.89
N TYR A 116 9.30 -11.59 -5.07
CA TYR A 116 10.19 -12.07 -4.02
C TYR A 116 9.40 -12.80 -2.94
N GLU A 117 10.00 -13.82 -2.34
CA GLU A 117 9.41 -14.62 -1.26
C GLU A 117 10.26 -14.46 0.02
N PRO A 118 10.26 -13.29 0.68
CA PRO A 118 11.14 -13.00 1.81
C PRO A 118 10.63 -13.59 3.14
N TRP A 119 9.82 -14.64 3.07
CA TRP A 119 9.07 -15.18 4.19
C TRP A 119 9.88 -16.21 4.98
N GLY A 120 10.03 -15.98 6.28
CA GLY A 120 10.66 -16.94 7.20
C GLY A 120 12.16 -17.12 7.03
N LYS A 121 12.82 -16.30 6.19
CA LYS A 121 14.28 -16.25 6.03
C LYS A 121 14.75 -14.82 5.80
N PRO A 122 15.95 -14.46 6.26
CA PRO A 122 16.56 -13.19 5.91
C PRO A 122 16.71 -13.02 4.39
N PHE A 123 16.29 -11.87 3.86
CA PHE A 123 16.33 -11.50 2.45
C PHE A 123 17.28 -10.32 2.25
N ALA A 124 18.27 -10.45 1.37
CA ALA A 124 19.23 -9.38 1.09
C ALA A 124 18.64 -8.36 0.10
N MET A 125 18.69 -7.09 0.48
CA MET A 125 18.31 -5.96 -0.36
C MET A 125 19.45 -4.93 -0.36
N GLY A 126 20.41 -5.14 -1.27
CA GLY A 126 21.67 -4.41 -1.28
C GLY A 126 22.49 -4.71 -0.04
N ARG A 127 22.95 -3.67 0.66
CA ARG A 127 23.67 -3.82 1.94
C ARG A 127 22.78 -4.23 3.12
N TYR A 128 21.47 -4.20 2.97
CA TYR A 128 20.52 -4.48 4.04
C TYR A 128 20.04 -5.92 4.04
N THR A 129 19.74 -6.42 5.23
CA THR A 129 19.06 -7.70 5.41
C THR A 129 17.66 -7.44 5.95
N ILE A 130 16.64 -7.83 5.20
CA ILE A 130 15.24 -7.69 5.58
C ILE A 130 14.74 -9.02 6.11
N GLN A 131 14.06 -9.01 7.25
CA GLN A 131 13.39 -10.16 7.80
C GLN A 131 11.94 -9.80 8.12
N LEU A 132 11.00 -10.46 7.47
CA LEU A 132 9.59 -10.30 7.75
C LEU A 132 9.24 -11.28 8.87
N GLU A 133 8.70 -10.74 9.97
CA GLU A 133 8.27 -11.54 11.11
C GLU A 133 7.17 -12.51 10.70
N GLN A 134 7.12 -13.63 11.43
CA GLN A 134 6.05 -14.59 11.24
C GLN A 134 4.72 -14.00 11.73
N ALA A 135 3.66 -14.61 11.22
CA ALA A 135 2.27 -14.22 11.32
C ALA A 135 1.85 -13.40 12.56
N PRO A 136 1.10 -12.29 12.37
CA PRO A 136 0.55 -11.50 13.46
C PRO A 136 -0.54 -12.24 14.25
N ARG A 137 -1.10 -13.32 13.69
CA ARG A 137 -2.15 -14.14 14.32
C ARG A 137 -1.93 -15.63 14.08
N TYR A 138 -2.35 -16.45 15.04
CA TYR A 138 -2.30 -17.91 14.93
C TYR A 138 -3.10 -18.40 13.71
N GLY A 139 -2.46 -19.18 12.84
CA GLY A 139 -3.08 -19.73 11.62
C GLY A 139 -3.05 -18.80 10.40
N TRP A 140 -2.53 -17.59 10.51
CA TRP A 140 -2.28 -16.71 9.37
C TRP A 140 -0.92 -17.05 8.74
N ASP A 141 -0.82 -17.17 7.42
CA ASP A 141 0.45 -17.39 6.73
C ASP A 141 0.67 -16.28 5.70
N PRO A 142 1.67 -15.39 5.88
CA PRO A 142 1.88 -14.29 4.95
C PRO A 142 2.19 -14.76 3.52
N ARG A 143 2.71 -15.99 3.35
CA ARG A 143 3.01 -16.59 2.04
C ARG A 143 1.79 -16.80 1.17
N GLN A 144 0.61 -16.82 1.79
CA GLN A 144 -0.68 -16.99 1.10
C GLN A 144 -1.24 -15.67 0.57
N TYR A 145 -0.57 -14.54 0.84
CA TYR A 145 -1.05 -13.21 0.48
C TYR A 145 -0.03 -12.45 -0.36
N ASP A 146 -0.54 -11.63 -1.28
CA ASP A 146 0.23 -10.55 -1.88
C ASP A 146 -0.13 -9.24 -1.19
N PHE A 147 0.87 -8.50 -0.74
CA PHE A 147 0.67 -7.23 -0.05
C PHE A 147 0.71 -6.07 -1.05
N GLN A 148 -0.37 -5.32 -1.11
CA GLN A 148 -0.56 -4.18 -2.01
C GLN A 148 -0.63 -2.90 -1.17
N PRO A 149 0.34 -1.98 -1.26
CA PRO A 149 0.23 -0.67 -0.62
C PRO A 149 -1.06 0.05 -1.03
N ASP A 150 -1.72 0.65 -0.05
CA ASP A 150 -3.03 1.30 -0.22
C ASP A 150 -2.94 2.65 -0.97
N ASP A 151 -1.78 3.27 -0.95
CA ASP A 151 -1.44 4.49 -1.72
C ASP A 151 -1.30 4.24 -3.23
N GLN A 152 -1.34 2.97 -3.67
CA GLN A 152 -1.37 2.57 -5.08
C GLN A 152 -2.77 2.18 -5.55
N VAL A 153 -3.78 2.30 -4.68
CA VAL A 153 -5.16 1.97 -5.00
C VAL A 153 -6.06 3.16 -4.67
N GLU A 154 -6.78 3.64 -5.68
CA GLU A 154 -7.90 4.55 -5.50
C GLU A 154 -9.21 3.77 -5.57
N LEU A 155 -10.00 3.91 -4.51
CA LEU A 155 -11.35 3.39 -4.41
C LEU A 155 -12.32 4.55 -4.61
N GLY A 156 -13.13 4.46 -5.66
CA GLY A 156 -14.22 5.40 -5.92
C GLY A 156 -15.53 4.66 -6.22
N GLY A 157 -16.62 5.40 -6.39
CA GLY A 157 -17.91 4.84 -6.74
C GLY A 157 -19.05 5.58 -6.06
N LYS A 158 -20.27 5.32 -6.51
CA LYS A 158 -21.48 6.03 -6.03
C LYS A 158 -21.69 5.90 -4.51
N TYR A 159 -21.17 4.84 -3.90
CA TYR A 159 -21.36 4.50 -2.49
C TYR A 159 -20.10 4.69 -1.63
N ILE A 160 -19.00 5.15 -2.21
CA ILE A 160 -17.77 5.48 -1.48
C ILE A 160 -17.74 6.99 -1.36
N THR A 161 -18.26 7.50 -0.24
CA THR A 161 -18.41 8.94 -0.02
C THR A 161 -17.18 9.57 0.61
N GLU A 162 -16.43 8.82 1.43
CA GLU A 162 -15.29 9.36 2.18
C GLU A 162 -14.18 8.30 2.36
N ARG A 163 -12.92 8.69 2.11
CA ARG A 163 -11.73 7.94 2.52
C ARG A 163 -11.19 8.60 3.79
N VAL A 164 -11.31 7.93 4.93
CA VAL A 164 -10.71 8.40 6.19
C VAL A 164 -9.32 7.80 6.31
N VAL A 165 -8.30 8.64 6.23
CA VAL A 165 -6.91 8.26 6.53
C VAL A 165 -6.62 8.71 7.96
N ARG A 166 -6.20 7.77 8.82
CA ARG A 166 -5.70 8.08 10.16
C ARG A 166 -4.20 8.29 10.10
N ASP A 167 -3.72 9.36 10.74
CA ASP A 167 -2.29 9.56 10.91
C ASP A 167 -1.72 8.44 11.81
N GLY A 168 -0.67 7.77 11.34
CA GLY A 168 -0.05 6.65 12.04
C GLY A 168 1.34 6.31 11.49
N LEU A 169 2.09 5.51 12.25
CA LEU A 169 3.39 4.99 11.83
C LEU A 169 3.19 3.59 11.21
N GLY A 170 3.75 3.39 10.02
CA GLY A 170 3.65 2.13 9.30
C GLY A 170 3.09 2.29 7.89
N ALA A 171 3.41 1.33 7.03
CA ALA A 171 2.82 1.25 5.69
C ALA A 171 1.48 0.50 5.77
N THR A 172 0.40 1.15 5.35
CA THR A 172 -0.91 0.52 5.20
C THR A 172 -0.93 -0.33 3.94
N LEU A 173 -1.26 -1.60 4.10
CA LEU A 173 -1.26 -2.59 3.03
C LEU A 173 -2.62 -3.27 2.98
N VAL A 174 -3.06 -3.58 1.76
CA VAL A 174 -4.14 -4.54 1.49
C VAL A 174 -3.49 -5.88 1.21
N ALA A 175 -3.75 -6.86 2.07
CA ALA A 175 -3.33 -8.22 1.84
C ALA A 175 -4.37 -8.95 0.98
N ILE A 176 -3.93 -9.49 -0.14
CA ILE A 176 -4.77 -10.11 -1.17
C ILE A 176 -4.47 -11.59 -1.22
N SER A 177 -5.44 -12.45 -0.93
CA SER A 177 -5.25 -13.91 -1.02
C SER A 177 -4.78 -14.32 -2.42
N ARG A 178 -3.69 -15.10 -2.48
CA ARG A 178 -3.18 -15.74 -3.69
C ARG A 178 -4.11 -16.85 -4.17
N HIS A 179 -4.83 -17.48 -3.25
CA HIS A 179 -5.82 -18.50 -3.56
C HIS A 179 -7.19 -17.87 -3.81
N GLN A 180 -7.80 -18.28 -4.92
CA GLN A 180 -9.19 -17.96 -5.23
C GLN A 180 -10.09 -19.06 -4.66
N GLU A 181 -11.13 -18.67 -3.93
CA GLU A 181 -12.13 -19.60 -3.44
C GLU A 181 -12.89 -20.20 -4.62
N ARG A 182 -12.86 -21.52 -4.77
CA ARG A 182 -13.44 -22.20 -5.95
C ARG A 182 -14.97 -22.18 -5.93
N ASN A 183 -15.58 -22.11 -4.75
CA ASN A 183 -17.02 -22.19 -4.56
C ASN A 183 -17.65 -20.84 -4.15
N PHE A 184 -16.97 -19.71 -4.37
CA PHE A 184 -17.42 -18.40 -3.87
C PHE A 184 -18.86 -18.02 -4.27
N LEU A 185 -19.30 -18.44 -5.46
CA LEU A 185 -20.69 -18.23 -5.92
C LEU A 185 -21.70 -19.11 -5.17
N LYS A 186 -21.30 -20.29 -4.71
CA LYS A 186 -22.14 -21.23 -3.97
C LYS A 186 -22.21 -20.88 -2.49
N ASP A 187 -21.08 -20.42 -1.94
CA ASP A 187 -20.92 -20.11 -0.52
C ASP A 187 -21.21 -18.63 -0.20
N PHE A 188 -21.62 -17.85 -1.22
CA PHE A 188 -21.80 -16.39 -1.14
C PHE A 188 -20.60 -15.68 -0.51
N SER A 189 -19.40 -16.19 -0.74
CA SER A 189 -18.15 -15.64 -0.22
C SER A 189 -17.44 -14.78 -1.26
N MET A 190 -16.41 -14.05 -0.83
CA MET A 190 -15.57 -13.31 -1.76
C MET A 190 -14.66 -14.28 -2.52
N ALA A 191 -14.52 -14.08 -3.84
CA ALA A 191 -13.61 -14.88 -4.67
C ALA A 191 -12.17 -14.84 -4.15
N ARG A 192 -11.76 -13.74 -3.53
CA ARG A 192 -10.48 -13.59 -2.82
C ARG A 192 -10.72 -12.88 -1.50
N ASN A 193 -9.96 -13.27 -0.48
CA ASN A 193 -9.96 -12.59 0.79
C ASN A 193 -9.07 -11.34 0.70
N TYR A 194 -9.63 -10.21 1.15
CA TYR A 194 -8.96 -8.93 1.26
C TYR A 194 -9.08 -8.46 2.71
N TYR A 195 -7.98 -8.04 3.31
CA TYR A 195 -8.00 -7.36 4.62
C TYR A 195 -6.87 -6.32 4.69
N GLY A 196 -7.07 -5.31 5.53
CA GLY A 196 -6.09 -4.28 5.80
C GLY A 196 -5.08 -4.74 6.85
N VAL A 197 -3.82 -4.38 6.68
CA VAL A 197 -2.75 -4.62 7.64
C VAL A 197 -1.77 -3.45 7.62
N THR A 198 -1.22 -3.10 8.76
CA THR A 198 -0.16 -2.09 8.88
C THR A 198 1.16 -2.81 9.08
N ALA A 199 2.12 -2.58 8.18
CA ALA A 199 3.49 -3.05 8.37
C ALA A 199 4.32 -2.00 9.11
N VAL A 200 5.12 -2.44 10.09
CA VAL A 200 6.06 -1.60 10.84
C VAL A 200 7.44 -2.22 10.75
N ALA A 201 8.46 -1.37 10.60
CA ALA A 201 9.86 -1.76 10.47
C ALA A 201 10.71 -1.25 11.64
N GLU A 202 11.55 -2.13 12.16
CA GLU A 202 12.57 -1.85 13.18
C GLU A 202 13.97 -2.15 12.65
N PHE A 203 14.96 -1.37 13.08
CA PHE A 203 16.34 -1.52 12.62
C PHE A 203 17.29 -1.90 13.75
N ARG A 204 18.17 -2.87 13.46
CA ARG A 204 19.35 -3.21 14.25
C ARG A 204 20.57 -3.18 13.34
N GLY A 205 21.19 -2.02 13.21
CA GLY A 205 22.23 -1.79 12.20
C GLY A 205 21.68 -1.97 10.78
N ALA A 206 22.29 -2.84 9.98
CA ALA A 206 21.84 -3.15 8.62
C ALA A 206 20.71 -4.20 8.56
N HIS A 207 20.26 -4.72 9.71
CA HIS A 207 19.14 -5.64 9.79
C HIS A 207 17.82 -4.88 9.97
N CYS A 208 16.85 -5.14 9.10
CA CYS A 208 15.51 -4.55 9.09
C CYS A 208 14.49 -5.65 9.40
N GLY A 209 13.94 -5.64 10.61
CA GLY A 209 12.82 -6.49 11.01
C GLY A 209 11.50 -5.83 10.65
N ILE A 210 10.56 -6.53 10.02
CA ILE A 210 9.25 -5.99 9.65
C ILE A 210 8.16 -6.84 10.30
N SER A 211 7.36 -6.22 11.15
CA SER A 211 6.17 -6.81 11.79
C SER A 211 4.89 -6.35 11.07
N PHE A 212 3.80 -7.07 11.32
CA PHE A 212 2.47 -6.77 10.80
C PHE A 212 1.50 -6.55 11.96
N HIS A 213 0.62 -5.57 11.84
CA HIS A 213 -0.38 -5.21 12.84
C HIS A 213 -1.76 -5.12 12.18
N ASP A 214 -2.79 -5.70 12.81
CA ASP A 214 -4.16 -5.54 12.33
C ASP A 214 -4.75 -4.23 12.86
N PRO A 215 -5.20 -3.31 11.99
CA PRO A 215 -5.79 -2.03 12.43
C PRO A 215 -7.09 -2.17 13.25
N VAL A 216 -7.69 -3.36 13.35
CA VAL A 216 -8.94 -3.64 14.06
C VAL A 216 -8.72 -4.30 15.42
N ASP A 217 -7.55 -4.86 15.71
CA ASP A 217 -7.28 -5.51 17.02
C ASP A 217 -6.90 -4.52 18.13
N ASP A 218 -6.58 -3.26 17.80
CA ASP A 218 -6.13 -2.23 18.75
C ASP A 218 -7.26 -1.31 19.27
N SER A 219 -8.53 -1.75 19.22
CA SER A 219 -9.70 -0.99 19.69
C SER A 219 -10.21 -1.40 21.07
#